data_AF-A0A6B2XLR6-F1
#
_entry.id   AF-A0A6B2XLR6-F1
#
_cell.length_a   1.000
_cell.length_b   1.000
_cell.length_c   1.000
_cell.angle_alpha   90.00
_cell.angle_beta   90.00
_cell.angle_gamma   90.00
#
_symmetry.space_group_name_H-M   'P 1'
#
loop_
_entity.id
_entity.type
_entity.pdbx_description
1 polymer ?
#
loop_
_entity_poly.entity_id
_entity_poly.type
_entity_poly.pdbx_seq_one_letter_code
_entity_poly.pdbx_strand_id
1 'polypeptide(L)'
;AGGFFAPHVRAYMRRTGAPDTVGSLVAYKDRRNALKNPYAHLHEHDITLEKVQASPMLWDPIRYSETCPSSDGACAMILTDRAGAARSPRPPAWVHGGAMRREPTRFAGKDFVSPQAGKDCAADVY
;
A
#
# COMPACT_ATOMS: atom_id res chain seq x y z
N ALA A 1 -11.88 0.10 8.17
CA ALA A 1 -10.88 1.08 7.66
C ALA A 1 -11.36 1.87 6.45
N GLY A 2 -12.05 1.26 5.46
CA GLY A 2 -12.37 1.94 4.19
C GLY A 2 -13.21 3.22 4.31
N GLY A 3 -14.12 3.32 5.28
CA GLY A 3 -14.88 4.56 5.51
C GLY A 3 -14.02 5.80 5.82
N PHE A 4 -12.82 5.63 6.40
CA PHE A 4 -11.87 6.74 6.61
C PHE A 4 -11.17 7.15 5.31
N PHE A 5 -10.88 6.20 4.41
CA PHE A 5 -10.14 6.45 3.18
C PHE A 5 -11.02 6.91 2.01
N ALA A 6 -12.29 6.50 1.97
CA ALA A 6 -13.20 6.83 0.87
C ALA A 6 -13.29 8.33 0.55
N PRO A 7 -13.41 9.26 1.52
CA PRO A 7 -13.39 10.70 1.24
C PRO A 7 -12.10 11.18 0.57
N HIS A 8 -10.95 10.61 0.95
CA HIS A 8 -9.64 10.92 0.38
C HIS A 8 -9.53 10.43 -1.06
N VAL A 9 -10.00 9.21 -1.33
CA VAL A 9 -10.02 8.65 -2.69
C VAL A 9 -10.91 9.49 -3.61
N ARG A 10 -12.10 9.89 -3.17
CA ARG A 10 -12.95 10.80 -3.97
C ARG A 10 -12.30 12.16 -4.20
N ALA A 11 -11.63 12.72 -3.20
CA ALA A 11 -10.90 13.98 -3.35
C ALA A 11 -9.74 13.84 -4.34
N TYR A 12 -9.02 12.71 -4.32
CA TYR A 12 -8.01 12.38 -5.32
C TYR A 12 -8.61 12.36 -6.73
N MET A 13 -9.66 11.55 -6.95
CA MET A 13 -10.31 11.43 -8.26
C MET A 13 -10.80 12.78 -8.80
N ARG A 14 -11.46 13.58 -7.96
CA ARG A 14 -11.90 14.93 -8.36
C ARG A 14 -10.75 15.86 -8.74
N ARG A 15 -9.62 15.77 -8.02
CA ARG A 15 -8.48 16.67 -8.25
C ARG A 15 -7.65 16.26 -9.46
N THR A 16 -7.51 14.98 -9.73
CA THR A 16 -6.62 14.45 -10.78
C THR A 16 -7.35 14.04 -12.04
N GLY A 17 -8.68 13.89 -11.99
CA GLY A 17 -9.45 13.29 -13.08
C GLY A 17 -9.22 11.78 -13.22
N ALA A 18 -8.68 11.12 -12.19
CA ALA A 18 -8.44 9.68 -12.22
C ALA A 18 -9.76 8.91 -12.45
N PRO A 19 -9.74 7.87 -13.30
CA PRO A 19 -10.93 7.05 -13.55
C PRO A 19 -11.35 6.31 -12.29
N ASP A 20 -12.63 5.94 -12.23
CA ASP A 20 -13.19 5.10 -11.16
C ASP A 20 -12.52 3.73 -11.06
N THR A 21 -11.95 3.25 -12.16
CA THR A 21 -11.20 1.99 -12.23
C THR A 21 -9.82 2.02 -11.55
N VAL A 22 -9.32 3.19 -11.11
CA VAL A 22 -7.95 3.34 -10.60
C VAL A 22 -7.66 2.41 -9.42
N GLY A 23 -8.59 2.25 -8.48
CA GLY A 23 -8.43 1.36 -7.34
C GLY A 23 -8.52 -0.12 -7.73
N SER A 24 -9.48 -0.46 -8.60
CA SER A 24 -9.64 -1.83 -9.13
C SER A 24 -8.42 -2.31 -9.90
N LEU A 25 -7.74 -1.43 -10.64
CA LEU A 25 -6.48 -1.76 -11.34
C LEU A 25 -5.36 -2.11 -10.36
N VAL A 26 -5.23 -1.36 -9.27
CA VAL A 26 -4.22 -1.63 -8.23
C VAL A 26 -4.53 -2.96 -7.54
N ALA A 27 -5.78 -3.18 -7.14
CA ALA A 27 -6.21 -4.44 -6.53
C ALA A 27 -5.94 -5.64 -7.45
N TYR A 28 -6.30 -5.56 -8.73
CA TYR A 28 -6.04 -6.61 -9.70
C TYR A 28 -4.54 -6.94 -9.84
N LYS A 29 -3.68 -5.91 -9.95
CA LYS A 29 -2.22 -6.08 -9.95
C LYS A 29 -1.75 -6.81 -8.68
N ASP A 30 -2.22 -6.37 -7.52
CA ASP A 30 -1.76 -6.91 -6.23
C ASP A 30 -2.20 -8.37 -6.05
N ARG A 31 -3.43 -8.73 -6.44
CA ARG A 31 -3.90 -10.13 -6.43
C ARG A 31 -3.09 -11.02 -7.36
N ARG A 32 -2.74 -10.54 -8.55
CA ARG A 32 -1.86 -11.30 -9.47
C ARG A 32 -0.45 -11.51 -8.91
N ASN A 33 0.09 -10.51 -8.23
CA ASN A 33 1.40 -10.65 -7.58
C ASN A 33 1.33 -11.56 -6.35
N ALA A 34 0.21 -11.57 -5.63
CA ALA A 34 -0.02 -12.48 -4.50
C ALA A 34 0.09 -13.96 -4.92
N LEU A 35 -0.39 -14.32 -6.12
CA LEU A 35 -0.26 -15.68 -6.66
C LEU A 35 1.19 -16.16 -6.84
N LYS A 36 2.16 -15.25 -6.87
CA LYS A 36 3.60 -15.58 -6.95
C LYS A 36 4.24 -15.73 -5.58
N ASN A 37 3.52 -15.42 -4.50
CA ASN A 37 4.01 -15.46 -3.15
C ASN A 37 3.36 -16.64 -2.39
N PRO A 38 4.12 -17.67 -1.99
CA PRO A 38 3.58 -18.78 -1.23
C PRO A 38 3.04 -18.37 0.15
N TYR A 39 3.48 -17.22 0.68
CA TYR A 39 3.04 -16.69 1.97
C TYR A 39 1.85 -15.73 1.87
N ALA A 40 1.33 -15.46 0.67
CA ALA A 40 0.14 -14.64 0.55
C ALA A 40 -1.06 -15.36 1.15
N HIS A 41 -1.90 -14.63 1.90
CA HIS A 41 -3.13 -15.19 2.48
C HIS A 41 -4.15 -15.56 1.38
N LEU A 42 -4.23 -14.78 0.30
CA LEU A 42 -5.22 -14.99 -0.76
C LEU A 42 -4.55 -15.49 -2.04
N HIS A 43 -5.00 -16.65 -2.52
CA HIS A 43 -4.60 -17.26 -3.79
C HIS A 43 -5.80 -17.36 -4.75
N GLU A 44 -6.28 -16.22 -5.24
CA GLU A 44 -7.39 -16.14 -6.20
C GLU A 44 -6.91 -16.44 -7.63
N HIS A 45 -6.77 -17.72 -7.98
CA HIS A 45 -6.20 -18.17 -9.25
C HIS A 45 -6.97 -17.70 -10.50
N ASP A 46 -8.25 -17.43 -10.35
CA ASP A 46 -9.18 -17.03 -11.41
C ASP A 46 -9.50 -15.53 -11.39
N ILE A 47 -8.67 -14.71 -10.73
CA ILE A 47 -8.87 -13.27 -10.61
C ILE A 47 -8.84 -12.56 -11.97
N THR A 48 -9.85 -11.72 -12.22
CA THR A 48 -9.91 -10.82 -13.39
C THR A 48 -10.25 -9.41 -12.94
N LEU A 49 -10.00 -8.41 -13.79
CA LEU A 49 -10.34 -7.02 -13.47
C LEU A 49 -11.86 -6.86 -13.30
N GLU A 50 -12.64 -7.55 -14.13
CA GLU A 50 -14.10 -7.54 -14.11
C GLU A 50 -14.62 -8.11 -12.79
N LYS A 51 -14.00 -9.17 -12.25
CA LYS A 51 -14.35 -9.71 -10.93
C LYS A 51 -14.09 -8.72 -9.80
N VAL A 52 -12.99 -7.97 -9.87
CA VAL A 52 -12.71 -6.90 -8.89
C VAL A 52 -13.78 -5.80 -8.98
N GLN A 53 -14.12 -5.36 -10.19
CA GLN A 53 -15.12 -4.32 -10.44
C GLN A 53 -16.55 -4.76 -10.12
N ALA A 54 -16.88 -6.04 -10.30
CA ALA A 54 -18.17 -6.62 -9.97
C ALA A 54 -18.35 -6.85 -8.46
N SER A 55 -17.28 -6.75 -7.67
CA SER A 55 -17.37 -6.95 -6.23
C SER A 55 -18.24 -5.89 -5.54
N PRO A 56 -18.90 -6.24 -4.42
CA PRO A 56 -19.81 -5.33 -3.72
C PRO A 56 -19.13 -4.01 -3.36
N MET A 57 -19.82 -2.90 -3.62
CA MET A 57 -19.38 -1.58 -3.15
C MET A 57 -19.51 -1.53 -1.63
N LEU A 58 -18.40 -1.30 -0.91
CA LEU A 58 -18.43 -1.17 0.55
C LEU A 58 -18.53 0.29 0.98
N TRP A 59 -17.68 1.15 0.39
CA TRP A 59 -17.65 2.57 0.66
C TRP A 59 -17.32 3.31 -0.63
N ASP A 60 -18.29 3.90 -1.29
CA ASP A 60 -18.09 4.61 -2.56
C ASP A 60 -16.81 5.49 -2.54
N PRO A 61 -15.80 5.22 -3.39
CA PRO A 61 -15.79 4.33 -4.57
C PRO A 61 -15.11 2.95 -4.37
N ILE A 62 -14.76 2.59 -3.13
CA ILE A 62 -14.00 1.40 -2.74
C ILE A 62 -14.91 0.16 -2.67
N ARG A 63 -14.59 -0.85 -3.46
CA ARG A 63 -15.26 -2.15 -3.50
C ARG A 63 -14.60 -3.19 -2.60
N TYR A 64 -15.31 -4.28 -2.32
CA TYR A 64 -14.87 -5.35 -1.42
C TYR A 64 -13.51 -5.93 -1.81
N SER A 65 -13.31 -6.26 -3.09
CA SER A 65 -12.05 -6.86 -3.57
C SER A 65 -10.86 -5.90 -3.52
N GLU A 66 -11.09 -4.59 -3.36
CA GLU A 66 -10.05 -3.58 -3.15
C GLU A 66 -9.59 -3.47 -1.70
N THR A 67 -10.22 -4.22 -0.80
CA THR A 67 -9.88 -4.23 0.63
C THR A 67 -9.00 -5.42 0.99
N CYS A 68 -8.17 -5.23 2.01
CA CYS A 68 -7.31 -6.27 2.56
C CYS A 68 -8.13 -7.22 3.46
N PRO A 69 -7.85 -8.54 3.43
CA PRO A 69 -8.42 -9.48 4.40
C PRO A 69 -7.81 -9.26 5.80
N SER A 70 -8.56 -9.60 6.83
CA SER A 70 -7.98 -9.85 8.15
C SER A 70 -7.09 -11.10 8.06
N SER A 71 -5.83 -11.00 8.48
CA SER A 71 -4.82 -12.06 8.30
C SER A 71 -3.98 -12.21 9.56
N ASP A 72 -3.57 -13.43 9.86
CA ASP A 72 -2.54 -13.74 10.85
C ASP A 72 -1.21 -14.06 10.16
N GLY A 73 -0.11 -13.55 10.70
CA GLY A 73 1.22 -13.79 10.14
C GLY A 73 2.34 -13.17 10.97
N ALA A 74 3.57 -13.62 10.76
CA ALA A 74 4.76 -13.11 11.45
C ALA A 74 5.94 -13.01 10.49
N CYS A 75 6.82 -12.03 10.73
CA CYS A 75 8.10 -11.90 10.05
C CYS A 75 9.16 -11.38 11.04
N ALA A 76 10.43 -11.68 10.79
CA ALA A 76 11.55 -11.18 11.55
C ALA A 76 12.68 -10.72 10.62
N MET A 77 13.38 -9.67 11.02
CA MET A 77 14.56 -9.15 10.32
C MET A 77 15.72 -9.07 11.30
N ILE A 78 16.92 -9.46 10.85
CA ILE A 78 18.17 -9.31 11.61
C ILE A 78 18.91 -8.12 11.03
N LEU A 79 19.06 -7.06 11.82
CA LEU A 79 19.83 -5.87 11.46
C LEU A 79 21.21 -5.94 12.11
N THR A 80 22.24 -5.64 11.34
CA THR A 80 23.62 -5.70 11.82
C THR A 80 24.52 -4.76 11.02
N ASP A 81 25.75 -4.56 11.51
CA ASP A 81 26.76 -3.75 10.85
C ASP A 81 27.51 -4.52 9.75
N ARG A 82 28.56 -3.93 9.18
CA ARG A 82 29.37 -4.59 8.14
C ARG A 82 30.01 -5.89 8.64
N ALA A 83 30.46 -5.93 9.89
CA ALA A 83 31.11 -7.10 10.47
C ALA A 83 30.12 -8.24 10.67
N GLY A 84 28.90 -7.96 11.11
CA GLY A 84 27.83 -8.95 11.19
C GLY A 84 27.32 -9.40 9.83
N ALA A 85 27.25 -8.48 8.86
CA ALA A 85 26.91 -8.82 7.48
C ALA A 85 27.92 -9.79 6.87
N ALA A 86 29.22 -9.61 7.15
CA ALA A 86 30.29 -10.53 6.70
C ALA A 86 30.18 -11.94 7.32
N ARG A 87 29.48 -12.10 8.44
CA ARG A 87 29.19 -13.42 9.06
C ARG A 87 27.93 -14.08 8.49
N SER A 88 27.13 -13.37 7.69
CA SER A 88 25.90 -13.92 7.11
C SER A 88 26.23 -14.92 5.99
N PRO A 89 25.54 -16.07 5.92
CA PRO A 89 25.69 -17.02 4.81
C PRO A 89 25.03 -16.51 3.51
N ARG A 90 24.28 -15.40 3.57
CA ARG A 90 23.58 -14.79 2.42
C ARG A 90 24.10 -13.38 2.15
N PRO A 91 24.08 -12.92 0.89
CA PRO A 91 24.39 -11.53 0.55
C PRO A 91 23.54 -10.55 1.40
N PRO A 92 24.15 -9.55 2.04
CA PRO A 92 23.41 -8.57 2.84
C PRO A 92 22.58 -7.64 1.96
N ALA A 93 21.42 -7.22 2.46
CA ALA A 93 20.66 -6.11 1.91
C ALA A 93 21.06 -4.81 2.62
N TRP A 94 21.68 -3.88 1.89
CA TRP A 94 22.15 -2.62 2.47
C TRP A 94 21.00 -1.62 2.63
N VAL A 95 20.88 -1.04 3.82
CA VAL A 95 20.01 0.12 4.07
C VAL A 95 20.79 1.38 3.72
N HIS A 96 20.48 1.98 2.57
CA HIS A 96 21.20 3.16 2.05
C HIS A 96 20.78 4.47 2.71
N GLY A 97 19.52 4.56 3.17
CA GLY A 97 18.96 5.76 3.78
C GLY A 97 17.62 5.46 4.41
N GLY A 98 17.18 6.36 5.29
CA GLY A 98 15.87 6.28 5.94
C GLY A 98 15.51 7.63 6.53
N ALA A 99 14.25 8.02 6.36
CA ALA A 99 13.68 9.21 6.98
C ALA A 99 12.32 8.87 7.58
N MET A 100 11.91 9.66 8.58
CA MET A 100 10.57 9.59 9.14
C MET A 100 10.02 11.01 9.28
N ARG A 101 8.90 11.28 8.63
CA ARG A 101 8.11 12.49 8.80
C ARG A 101 6.70 12.12 9.22
N ARG A 102 6.05 12.98 10.01
CA ARG A 102 4.68 12.78 10.47
C ARG A 102 3.93 14.10 10.42
N GLU A 103 2.65 14.01 10.11
CA GLU A 103 1.68 15.08 10.30
C GLU A 103 0.58 14.63 11.27
N PRO A 104 -0.08 15.55 11.98
CA PRO A 104 -1.29 15.24 12.72
C PRO A 104 -2.38 14.64 11.81
N THR A 105 -3.20 13.75 12.38
CA THR A 105 -4.29 13.09 11.65
C THR A 105 -5.29 14.09 11.08
N ARG A 106 -5.55 15.20 11.78
CA ARG A 106 -6.46 16.28 11.35
C ARG A 106 -5.90 17.64 11.82
N PHE A 107 -5.84 18.60 10.90
CA PHE A 107 -5.61 20.03 11.20
C PHE A 107 -6.13 20.88 10.03
N ALA A 108 -6.40 22.16 10.27
CA ALA A 108 -6.93 23.05 9.24
C ALA A 108 -5.91 23.26 8.10
N GLY A 109 -6.37 23.21 6.85
CA GLY A 109 -5.52 23.41 5.68
C GLY A 109 -4.68 22.20 5.25
N LYS A 110 -4.79 21.05 5.94
CA LYS A 110 -4.09 19.81 5.53
C LYS A 110 -4.58 19.33 4.16
N ASP A 111 -3.64 19.06 3.25
CA ASP A 111 -3.90 18.33 2.02
C ASP A 111 -3.88 16.82 2.30
N PHE A 112 -5.06 16.21 2.39
CA PHE A 112 -5.17 14.77 2.61
C PHE A 112 -4.91 13.92 1.36
N VAL A 113 -4.95 14.52 0.18
CA VAL A 113 -4.70 13.82 -1.09
C VAL A 113 -3.21 13.81 -1.42
N SER A 114 -2.47 14.85 -1.02
CA SER A 114 -1.01 14.91 -1.14
C SER A 114 -0.37 15.54 0.11
N PRO A 115 -0.23 14.76 1.20
CA PRO A 115 0.35 15.23 2.47
C PRO A 115 1.77 15.76 2.29
N GLN A 116 2.12 16.85 2.97
CA GLN A 116 3.43 17.49 2.87
C GLN A 116 4.54 16.63 3.46
N ALA A 117 4.31 16.02 4.63
CA ALA A 117 5.25 15.09 5.26
C ALA A 117 5.60 13.91 4.35
N GLY A 118 4.69 13.46 3.49
CA GLY A 118 4.98 12.42 2.50
C GLY A 118 5.99 12.89 1.45
N LYS A 119 5.85 14.13 0.97
CA LYS A 119 6.77 14.75 0.00
C LYS A 119 8.14 14.99 0.63
N ASP A 120 8.17 15.58 1.82
CA ASP A 120 9.41 15.87 2.53
C ASP A 120 10.15 14.58 2.88
N CYS A 121 9.43 13.54 3.32
CA CYS A 121 10.03 12.24 3.62
C CYS A 121 10.63 11.57 2.38
N ALA A 122 9.99 11.72 1.22
CA ALA A 122 10.54 11.21 -0.03
C ALA A 122 11.80 11.99 -0.44
N ALA A 123 11.78 13.32 -0.32
CA ALA A 123 12.91 14.19 -0.64
C ALA A 123 14.12 14.00 0.29
N ASP A 124 13.92 13.58 1.54
CA ASP A 124 15.02 13.26 2.45
C ASP A 124 15.71 11.92 2.13
N VAL A 125 15.01 11.00 1.45
CA VAL A 125 15.48 9.63 1.19
C VAL A 125 16.08 9.46 -0.20
N TYR A 126 15.55 10.19 -1.20
CA TYR A 126 15.95 10.10 -2.61
C TYR A 126 16.63 11.39 -3.08
#